data_AF-A0A8I2C5K3-F1
#
_entry.id   AF-A0A8I2C5K3-F1
#
_cell.length_a   1.000
_cell.length_b   1.000
_cell.length_c   1.000
_cell.angle_alpha   90.00
_cell.angle_beta   90.00
_cell.angle_gamma   90.00
#
_symmetry.space_group_name_H-M   'P 1'
#
loop_
_entity.id
_entity.type
_entity.pdbx_description
1 polymer ?
#
loop_
_entity_poly.entity_id
_entity_poly.type
_entity_poly.pdbx_seq_one_letter_code
_entity_poly.pdbx_strand_id
1 'polypeptide(L)' 'MLQSYIKVTEGLRRLRTDKDGVVSFEYVIVAACVVAAVSAAFGTGTASGIGSVLTTSLTSIGTAVANAVSA' A
#
# COMPACT_ATOMS: atom_id res chain seq x y z
N MET A 1 15.77 -40.97 8.04
CA MET A 1 14.64 -40.03 8.25
C MET A 1 15.00 -38.82 9.11
N LEU A 2 15.73 -39.00 10.22
CA LEU A 2 16.11 -37.89 11.12
C LEU A 2 16.94 -36.79 10.43
N GLN A 3 17.86 -37.17 9.54
CA GLN A 3 18.66 -36.25 8.73
C GLN A 3 17.82 -35.34 7.82
N SER A 4 16.78 -35.88 7.19
CA SER A 4 15.86 -35.10 6.34
C SER A 4 15.06 -34.10 7.19
N TYR A 5 14.62 -34.55 8.38
CA TYR A 5 13.90 -33.71 9.33
C TYR A 5 14.74 -32.52 9.84
N ILE A 6 16.03 -32.76 10.09
CA ILE A 6 16.99 -31.72 10.48
C ILE A 6 17.20 -30.73 9.34
N LYS A 7 17.39 -31.19 8.10
CA LYS A 7 17.56 -30.31 6.92
C LYS A 7 16.34 -29.43 6.66
N VAL A 8 15.13 -29.99 6.79
CA VAL A 8 13.87 -29.24 6.63
C VAL A 8 13.71 -28.21 7.74
N THR A 9 14.00 -28.59 8.99
CA THR A 9 13.93 -27.68 10.15
C THR A 9 14.93 -26.54 10.04
N GLU A 10 16.13 -26.81 9.53
CA GLU A 10 17.18 -25.81 9.31
C GLU A 10 16.81 -24.85 8.17
N GLY A 11 16.22 -25.37 7.08
CA GLY A 11 15.63 -24.55 6.03
C GLY A 11 14.53 -23.62 6.55
N LEU A 12 13.62 -24.15 7.38
CA LEU A 12 12.55 -23.38 8.04
C LEU A 12 13.08 -22.34 9.05
N ARG A 13 14.19 -22.62 9.75
CA ARG A 13 14.86 -21.65 10.63
C ARG A 13 15.51 -20.52 9.84
N ARG A 14 16.11 -20.83 8.70
CA ARG A 14 16.69 -19.84 7.78
C ARG A 14 15.62 -18.99 7.10
N LEU A 15 14.50 -19.57 6.71
CA LEU A 15 13.32 -18.86 6.20
C LEU A 15 12.73 -17.89 7.24
N ARG A 16 12.77 -18.26 8.53
CA ARG A 16 12.33 -17.40 9.65
C ARG A 16 13.34 -16.32 10.00
N THR A 17 14.62 -16.60 9.80
CA THR A 17 15.71 -15.67 10.04
C THR A 17 15.92 -14.88 8.76
N ASP A 18 15.03 -13.92 8.53
CA ASP A 18 14.95 -13.00 7.40
C ASP A 18 16.24 -12.16 7.20
N LYS A 19 17.36 -12.82 6.92
CA LYS A 19 18.70 -12.20 6.73
C LYS A 19 19.37 -12.58 5.41
N ASP A 20 18.83 -13.52 4.65
CA ASP A 20 19.46 -14.04 3.43
C ASP A 20 18.63 -13.82 2.14
N GLY A 21 17.72 -12.85 2.12
CA GLY A 21 17.16 -12.30 0.86
C GLY A 21 16.20 -13.19 0.07
N VAL A 22 15.85 -14.38 0.56
CA VAL A 22 14.87 -15.29 -0.08
C VAL A 22 13.41 -14.84 0.06
N VAL A 23 13.12 -13.82 0.87
CA VAL A 23 11.80 -13.18 0.97
C VAL A 23 11.67 -11.96 0.04
N SER A 24 12.72 -11.62 -0.73
CA SER A 24 12.72 -10.42 -1.59
C SER A 24 11.67 -10.47 -2.70
N PHE A 25 11.38 -11.65 -3.26
CA PHE A 25 10.36 -11.77 -4.31
C PHE A 25 8.94 -11.62 -3.78
N GLU A 26 8.66 -12.15 -2.59
CA GLU A 26 7.32 -12.08 -1.99
C GLU A 26 7.00 -10.64 -1.59
N TYR A 27 7.94 -9.93 -0.96
CA TYR A 27 7.77 -8.51 -0.67
C TYR A 27 7.63 -7.66 -1.94
N VAL A 28 8.29 -8.00 -3.04
CA VAL A 28 8.12 -7.31 -4.34
C VAL A 28 6.70 -7.52 -4.91
N ILE A 29 6.18 -8.74 -4.84
CA ILE A 29 4.81 -9.05 -5.31
C ILE A 29 3.76 -8.35 -4.43
N VAL A 30 3.94 -8.39 -3.10
CA VAL A 30 3.08 -7.68 -2.15
C VAL A 30 3.12 -6.17 -2.42
N ALA A 31 4.31 -5.59 -2.61
CA ALA A 31 4.46 -4.17 -2.95
C ALA A 31 3.74 -3.81 -4.25
N ALA A 32 3.87 -4.65 -5.30
CA ALA A 32 3.15 -4.44 -6.56
C ALA A 32 1.63 -4.52 -6.39
N CYS A 33 1.13 -5.47 -5.58
CA CYS A 33 -0.29 -5.56 -5.24
C CYS A 33 -0.80 -4.34 -4.47
N VAL A 34 -0.02 -3.84 -3.51
CA VAL A 34 -0.37 -2.62 -2.76
C VAL A 34 -0.42 -1.42 -3.69
N VAL A 35 0.58 -1.22 -4.56
CA VAL A 35 0.58 -0.12 -5.53
C VAL A 35 -0.58 -0.24 -6.51
N ALA A 36 -0.92 -1.44 -6.98
CA ALA A 36 -2.07 -1.68 -7.84
C ALA A 36 -3.41 -1.37 -7.13
N ALA A 37 -3.59 -1.81 -5.89
CA ALA A 37 -4.80 -1.54 -5.11
C ALA A 37 -4.95 -0.04 -4.78
N VAL A 38 -3.85 0.62 -4.41
CA VAL A 38 -3.81 2.06 -4.14
C VAL A 38 -4.08 2.83 -5.44
N SER A 39 -3.42 2.50 -6.54
CA SER A 39 -3.71 3.17 -7.83
C SER A 39 -5.13 2.90 -8.34
N ALA A 40 -5.74 1.76 -8.04
CA ALA A 40 -7.14 1.51 -8.35
C ALA A 40 -8.10 2.35 -7.48
N ALA A 41 -7.81 2.51 -6.19
CA ALA A 41 -8.65 3.27 -5.26
C ALA A 41 -8.48 4.80 -5.40
N PHE A 42 -7.25 5.26 -5.65
CA PHE A 42 -6.88 6.67 -5.71
C PHE A 42 -6.77 7.20 -7.14
N GLY A 43 -6.77 6.33 -8.15
CA GLY A 43 -6.36 6.67 -9.52
C GLY A 43 -4.85 6.86 -9.62
N THR A 44 -4.34 6.97 -10.86
CA THR A 44 -2.94 7.37 -11.13
C THR A 44 -2.74 8.88 -11.19
N GLY A 45 -3.80 9.65 -10.89
CA GLY A 45 -3.79 11.11 -10.89
C GLY A 45 -4.89 11.68 -10.00
N THR A 46 -4.88 12.99 -9.80
CA THR A 46 -5.79 13.67 -8.86
C THR A 46 -7.20 13.91 -9.41
N ALA A 47 -7.41 13.70 -10.71
CA ALA A 47 -8.66 14.02 -11.41
C ALA A 47 -9.80 13.01 -11.17
N SER A 48 -9.52 11.84 -10.59
CA SER A 48 -10.48 10.76 -10.37
C SER A 48 -10.36 10.18 -8.96
N GLY A 49 -11.34 9.36 -8.54
CA GLY A 49 -11.32 8.68 -7.24
C GLY A 49 -11.28 9.66 -6.06
N ILE A 50 -10.46 9.35 -5.06
CA ILE A 50 -10.34 10.13 -3.82
C ILE A 50 -9.82 11.56 -4.08
N GLY A 51 -8.94 11.77 -5.06
CA GLY A 51 -8.42 13.11 -5.38
C GLY A 51 -9.50 14.10 -5.82
N SER A 52 -10.45 13.63 -6.63
CA SER A 52 -11.60 14.42 -7.10
C SER A 52 -12.56 14.76 -5.96
N VAL A 53 -12.86 13.78 -5.10
CA VAL A 53 -13.73 13.97 -3.91
C VAL A 53 -13.13 14.99 -2.94
N LEU A 54 -11.83 14.89 -2.65
CA LEU A 54 -11.14 15.84 -1.79
C LEU A 54 -11.14 17.25 -2.38
N THR A 55 -10.81 17.38 -3.67
CA THR A 55 -10.78 18.68 -4.36
C THR A 55 -12.16 19.35 -4.36
N THR A 56 -13.21 18.57 -4.62
CA THR A 56 -14.60 19.06 -4.60
C THR A 56 -15.00 19.51 -3.20
N SER A 57 -14.67 18.72 -2.18
CA SER A 57 -15.00 19.02 -0.78
C SER A 57 -14.28 20.29 -0.31
N LEU A 58 -12.98 20.42 -0.60
CA LEU A 58 -12.19 21.60 -0.24
C LEU A 58 -12.69 22.86 -0.94
N THR A 59 -13.04 22.77 -2.22
CA THR A 59 -13.64 23.90 -2.96
C THR A 59 -14.97 24.33 -2.35
N SER A 60 -15.81 23.37 -1.98
CA SER A 60 -17.12 23.64 -1.35
C SER A 60 -16.97 24.34 0.00
N ILE A 61 -16.04 23.84 0.84
CA ILE A 61 -15.71 24.47 2.13
C ILE A 61 -15.18 25.90 1.91
N GLY A 62 -14.23 26.08 0.99
CA GLY A 62 -13.65 27.39 0.68
C GLY A 62 -14.72 28.39 0.21
N THR A 63 -15.66 27.95 -0.61
CA THR A 63 -16.79 28.77 -1.07
C THR A 63 -17.71 29.15 0.09
N ALA A 64 -18.05 28.21 0.97
CA ALA A 64 -18.87 28.49 2.14
C ALA A 64 -18.21 29.50 3.08
N VAL A 65 -16.90 29.38 3.32
CA VAL A 65 -16.14 30.34 4.14
C VAL A 65 -16.09 31.72 3.48
N ALA A 66 -15.81 31.80 2.18
CA ALA A 66 -15.76 33.07 1.46
C ALA A 66 -17.11 33.81 1.51
N ASN A 67 -18.22 33.08 1.35
CA ASN A 67 -19.56 33.63 1.46
C ASN A 67 -19.87 34.11 2.88
N ALA A 68 -19.44 33.38 3.90
CA ALA A 68 -19.67 33.76 5.29
C ALA A 68 -18.89 35.01 5.71
N VAL A 69 -17.72 35.26 5.11
CA VAL A 69 -16.91 36.46 5.39
C VAL A 69 -17.37 37.68 4.59
N SER A 70 -18.03 37.47 3.45
CA SER A 70 -18.48 38.54 2.55
C SER A 70 -19.92 39.03 2.84
N ALA A 71 -20.61 38.43 3.80
CA ALA A 71 -21.97 38.77 4.25
C ALA A 71 -21.94 39.54 5.57
#